data_AF-D5G3L2-F1
#
_entry.id   AF-D5G3L2-F1
#
_cell.length_a   1.000
_cell.length_b   1.000
_cell.length_c   1.000
_cell.angle_alpha   90.00
_cell.angle_beta   90.00
_cell.angle_gamma   90.00
#
_symmetry.space_group_name_H-M   'P 1'
#
loop_
_entity.id
_entity.type
_entity.pdbx_description
1 polymer ?
#
loop_
_entity_poly.entity_id
_entity_poly.type
_entity_poly.pdbx_seq_one_letter_code
_entity_poly.pdbx_strand_id
1 'polypeptide(L)'
;PLWYTLCDRYGLYVVDEANIETHGMVPMNRLTDDPAWLPAMSQRVTRMVQRDRNHPSIIIWSLGNESGHGVNHDALYRWIKSEDPSRPVQYEGGGANTAATDIICPMYARVDQDQPFPAVPKWSIKKWLSMPGEQRPLILCEYAHAMGNSFGGFAKYWQAFRQYPRLQGGFVWDWVDQSLTKYDENGKAWSAYGGDFGDTPNDRQ
;
A
#
# COMPACT_ATOMS: atom_id res chain seq x y z
N PRO A 1 -15.91 9.65 -3.88
CA PRO A 1 -16.53 9.49 -5.23
C PRO A 1 -15.97 10.47 -6.27
N LEU A 2 -15.88 11.78 -5.99
CA LEU A 2 -15.39 12.77 -6.99
C LEU A 2 -13.93 12.54 -7.42
N TRP A 3 -13.08 12.05 -6.52
CA TRP A 3 -11.67 11.74 -6.80
C TRP A 3 -11.50 10.88 -8.07
N TYR A 4 -12.19 9.74 -8.15
CA TYR A 4 -12.10 8.85 -9.30
C TYR A 4 -12.59 9.51 -10.59
N THR A 5 -13.66 10.31 -10.51
CA THR A 5 -14.13 11.10 -11.68
C THR A 5 -13.09 12.11 -12.16
N LEU A 6 -12.30 12.70 -11.25
CA LEU A 6 -11.19 13.57 -11.63
C LEU A 6 -10.06 12.76 -12.27
N CYS A 7 -9.66 11.64 -11.68
CA CYS A 7 -8.64 10.75 -12.26
C CYS A 7 -9.03 10.24 -13.66
N ASP A 8 -10.31 9.91 -13.87
CA ASP A 8 -10.85 9.52 -15.18
C ASP A 8 -10.67 10.63 -16.22
N ARG A 9 -10.91 11.88 -15.82
CA ARG A 9 -10.90 13.04 -16.72
C ARG A 9 -9.49 13.57 -16.98
N TYR A 10 -8.65 13.58 -15.96
CA TYR A 10 -7.29 14.12 -16.04
C TYR A 10 -6.25 13.08 -16.45
N GLY A 11 -6.55 11.79 -16.33
CA GLY A 11 -5.66 10.70 -16.73
C GLY A 11 -4.61 10.38 -15.67
N LEU A 12 -5.04 9.75 -14.57
CA LEU A 12 -4.15 9.15 -13.58
C LEU A 12 -4.53 7.68 -13.36
N TYR A 13 -3.53 6.80 -13.32
CA TYR A 13 -3.74 5.41 -12.90
C TYR A 13 -3.94 5.34 -11.39
N VAL A 14 -4.99 4.63 -10.97
CA VAL A 14 -5.42 4.52 -9.57
C VAL A 14 -5.38 3.05 -9.13
N VAL A 15 -4.78 2.83 -7.97
CA VAL A 15 -5.01 1.66 -7.12
C VAL A 15 -6.12 2.06 -6.15
N ASP A 16 -7.25 1.36 -6.17
CA ASP A 16 -8.33 1.62 -5.21
C ASP A 16 -8.25 0.58 -4.09
N GLU A 17 -8.16 1.04 -2.85
CA GLU A 17 -7.77 0.23 -1.70
C GLU A 17 -8.89 0.13 -0.67
N ALA A 18 -9.17 -1.11 -0.24
CA ALA A 18 -10.16 -1.34 0.78
C ALA A 18 -9.69 -0.73 2.11
N ASN A 19 -10.60 -0.08 2.83
CA ASN A 19 -10.32 0.46 4.16
C ASN A 19 -10.17 -0.68 5.18
N ILE A 20 -9.03 -1.37 5.17
CA ILE A 20 -8.66 -2.46 6.08
C ILE A 20 -7.19 -2.26 6.44
N GLU A 21 -6.94 -1.90 7.69
CA GLU A 21 -5.60 -1.84 8.26
C GLU A 21 -5.64 -2.30 9.72
N THR A 22 -4.81 -3.27 10.08
CA THR A 22 -4.74 -3.84 11.43
C THR A 22 -3.31 -3.88 11.95
N HIS A 23 -2.50 -2.86 11.59
CA HIS A 23 -1.07 -2.77 11.92
C HIS A 23 -0.82 -3.00 13.42
N GLY A 24 -1.64 -2.42 14.30
CA GLY A 24 -1.49 -2.52 15.75
C GLY A 24 -1.74 -3.90 16.39
N MET A 25 -2.08 -4.93 15.61
CA MET A 25 -2.33 -6.28 16.14
C MET A 25 -1.03 -7.09 16.29
N VAL A 26 -1.00 -8.03 17.24
CA VAL A 26 0.14 -8.93 17.46
C VAL A 26 -0.30 -10.40 17.45
N PRO A 27 0.08 -11.23 16.46
CA PRO A 27 0.66 -10.82 15.18
C PRO A 27 -0.30 -9.95 14.38
N MET A 28 0.23 -9.24 13.37
CA MET A 28 -0.51 -8.28 12.54
C MET A 28 -1.73 -8.92 11.85
N ASN A 29 -1.68 -10.22 11.54
CA ASN A 29 -2.77 -10.97 10.92
C ASN A 29 -3.81 -11.53 11.91
N ARG A 30 -3.73 -11.21 13.21
CA ARG A 30 -4.61 -11.80 14.24
C ARG A 30 -6.09 -11.72 13.89
N LEU A 31 -6.54 -10.61 13.30
CA LEU A 31 -7.93 -10.44 12.87
C LEU A 31 -8.17 -10.97 11.46
N THR A 32 -7.19 -10.84 10.57
CA THR A 32 -7.34 -11.22 9.17
C THR A 32 -7.21 -12.72 8.92
N ASP A 33 -6.76 -13.48 9.92
CA ASP A 33 -6.75 -14.94 9.96
C ASP A 33 -7.91 -15.54 10.78
N ASP A 34 -8.73 -14.70 11.42
CA ASP A 34 -9.91 -15.13 12.18
C ASP A 34 -11.16 -15.10 11.28
N PRO A 35 -11.80 -16.24 10.98
CA PRO A 35 -13.02 -16.29 10.17
C PRO A 35 -14.18 -15.46 10.73
N ALA A 36 -14.21 -15.17 12.03
CA ALA A 36 -15.23 -14.31 12.64
C ALA A 36 -15.17 -12.87 12.12
N TRP A 37 -14.01 -12.41 11.62
CA TRP A 37 -13.82 -11.08 11.04
C TRP A 37 -14.07 -11.02 9.52
N LEU A 38 -14.21 -12.18 8.85
CA LEU A 38 -14.49 -12.23 7.41
C LEU A 38 -15.74 -11.43 7.00
N PRO A 39 -16.87 -11.44 7.72
CA PRO A 39 -18.02 -10.62 7.35
C PRO A 39 -17.71 -9.12 7.36
N ALA A 40 -16.91 -8.64 8.33
CA ALA A 40 -16.54 -7.23 8.42
C ALA A 40 -15.55 -6.82 7.32
N MET A 41 -14.54 -7.66 7.06
CA MET A 41 -13.58 -7.42 5.97
C MET A 41 -14.25 -7.50 4.60
N SER A 42 -15.14 -8.48 4.40
CA SER A 42 -15.84 -8.66 3.12
C SER A 42 -16.69 -7.45 2.76
N GLN A 43 -17.42 -6.84 3.72
CA GLN A 43 -18.17 -5.62 3.44
C GLN A 43 -17.28 -4.45 2.98
N ARG A 44 -16.06 -4.33 3.49
CA ARG A 44 -15.13 -3.26 3.10
C ARG A 44 -14.62 -3.45 1.67
N VAL A 45 -14.26 -4.67 1.31
CA VAL A 45 -13.82 -5.02 -0.05
C VAL A 45 -14.98 -4.98 -1.05
N THR A 46 -16.06 -5.71 -0.78
CA THR A 46 -17.16 -5.88 -1.74
C THR A 46 -17.86 -4.56 -2.07
N ARG A 47 -18.07 -3.69 -1.07
CA ARG A 47 -18.72 -2.39 -1.29
C ARG A 47 -17.84 -1.41 -2.04
N MET A 48 -16.51 -1.48 -1.89
CA MET A 48 -15.57 -0.69 -2.71
C MET A 48 -15.70 -1.09 -4.18
N VAL A 49 -15.52 -2.38 -4.48
CA VAL A 49 -15.60 -2.89 -5.86
C VAL A 49 -16.97 -2.58 -6.48
N GLN A 50 -18.06 -2.82 -5.77
CA GLN A 50 -19.41 -2.52 -6.26
C GLN A 50 -19.62 -1.04 -6.58
N ARG A 51 -19.04 -0.15 -5.77
CA ARG A 51 -19.14 1.31 -5.94
C ARG A 51 -18.32 1.79 -7.13
N ASP A 52 -17.09 1.31 -7.27
CA ASP A 52 -16.07 2.00 -8.08
C ASP A 52 -15.65 1.26 -9.36
N ARG A 53 -16.08 0.01 -9.58
CA ARG A 53 -15.68 -0.82 -10.74
C ARG A 53 -15.86 -0.21 -12.13
N ASN A 54 -16.71 0.80 -12.26
CA ASN A 54 -16.97 1.47 -13.54
C ASN A 54 -16.01 2.63 -13.83
N HIS A 55 -15.10 2.97 -12.92
CA HIS A 55 -14.09 4.02 -13.14
C HIS A 55 -12.92 3.48 -13.97
N PRO A 56 -12.67 4.02 -15.18
CA PRO A 56 -11.54 3.61 -16.02
C PRO A 56 -10.18 4.00 -15.43
N SER A 57 -10.11 5.00 -14.54
CA SER A 57 -8.85 5.36 -13.87
C SER A 57 -8.35 4.27 -12.93
N ILE A 58 -9.27 3.50 -12.34
CA ILE A 58 -8.91 2.40 -11.43
C ILE A 58 -8.44 1.24 -12.28
N ILE A 59 -7.17 0.85 -12.10
CA ILE A 59 -6.56 -0.24 -12.87
C ILE A 59 -6.18 -1.43 -12.00
N ILE A 60 -6.12 -1.27 -10.68
CA ILE A 60 -5.73 -2.30 -9.72
C ILE A 60 -6.63 -2.17 -8.47
N TRP A 61 -7.03 -3.30 -7.89
CA TRP A 61 -7.65 -3.36 -6.57
C TRP A 61 -6.61 -3.69 -5.50
N SER A 62 -6.67 -3.03 -4.35
CA SER A 62 -5.89 -3.40 -3.15
C SER A 62 -6.79 -3.91 -2.03
N LEU A 63 -6.37 -4.99 -1.35
CA LEU A 63 -7.13 -5.61 -0.26
C LEU A 63 -7.06 -4.85 1.06
N GLY A 64 -6.27 -3.79 1.13
CA GLY A 64 -5.98 -3.01 2.32
C GLY A 64 -4.48 -2.87 2.54
N ASN A 65 -4.10 -2.42 3.72
CA ASN A 65 -2.71 -2.14 4.09
C ASN A 65 -2.33 -2.85 5.40
N GLU A 66 -1.05 -3.10 5.61
CA GLU A 66 -0.41 -3.55 6.87
C GLU A 66 -1.30 -4.37 7.83
N SER A 67 -1.91 -5.45 7.33
CA SER A 67 -2.82 -6.32 8.10
C SER A 67 -2.34 -7.77 8.16
N GLY A 68 -1.03 -7.99 8.00
CA GLY A 68 -0.39 -9.30 7.86
C GLY A 68 -0.97 -10.09 6.68
N HIS A 69 -0.78 -11.41 6.63
CA HIS A 69 -1.48 -12.29 5.68
C HIS A 69 -2.27 -13.34 6.45
N GLY A 70 -3.51 -13.57 6.03
CA GLY A 70 -4.45 -14.46 6.72
C GLY A 70 -5.54 -14.92 5.77
N VAL A 71 -6.25 -15.99 6.13
CA VAL A 71 -7.21 -16.68 5.26
C VAL A 71 -8.32 -15.77 4.70
N ASN A 72 -8.68 -14.69 5.41
CA ASN A 72 -9.68 -13.75 4.92
C ASN A 72 -9.18 -12.98 3.69
N HIS A 73 -7.88 -12.69 3.60
CA HIS A 73 -7.30 -12.07 2.40
C HIS A 73 -7.39 -13.00 1.19
N ASP A 74 -7.10 -14.29 1.36
CA ASP A 74 -7.19 -15.26 0.26
C ASP A 74 -8.63 -15.40 -0.25
N ALA A 75 -9.60 -15.42 0.67
CA ALA A 75 -11.02 -15.47 0.33
C ALA A 75 -11.47 -14.22 -0.45
N LEU A 76 -11.04 -13.03 -0.02
CA LEU A 76 -11.41 -11.76 -0.64
C LEU A 76 -10.67 -11.51 -1.96
N TYR A 77 -9.40 -11.91 -2.06
CA TYR A 77 -8.68 -11.97 -3.33
C TYR A 77 -9.48 -12.80 -4.35
N ARG A 78 -9.86 -14.04 -3.99
CA ARG A 78 -10.64 -14.91 -4.89
C ARG A 78 -11.99 -14.33 -5.25
N TRP A 79 -12.65 -13.68 -4.31
CA TRP A 79 -13.90 -12.98 -4.58
C TRP A 79 -13.73 -11.87 -5.62
N ILE A 80 -12.72 -10.99 -5.48
CA ILE A 80 -12.47 -9.92 -6.47
C ILE A 80 -12.13 -10.52 -7.82
N LYS A 81 -11.26 -11.55 -7.89
CA LYS A 81 -10.91 -12.20 -9.17
C LYS A 81 -12.12 -12.82 -9.87
N SER A 82 -13.14 -13.23 -9.11
CA SER A 82 -14.39 -13.77 -9.66
C SER A 82 -15.38 -12.68 -10.07
N GLU A 83 -15.48 -11.59 -9.31
CA GLU A 83 -16.45 -10.51 -9.54
C GLU A 83 -15.97 -9.53 -10.62
N ASP A 84 -14.68 -9.19 -10.63
CA ASP A 84 -14.06 -8.29 -11.59
C ASP A 84 -12.75 -8.87 -12.14
N PRO A 85 -12.81 -9.72 -13.19
CA PRO A 85 -11.62 -10.27 -13.82
C PRO A 85 -10.85 -9.25 -14.65
N SER A 86 -11.33 -8.01 -14.81
CA SER A 86 -10.70 -7.00 -15.68
C SER A 86 -9.46 -6.34 -15.05
N ARG A 87 -9.27 -6.48 -13.73
CA ARG A 87 -8.20 -5.81 -12.98
C ARG A 87 -7.33 -6.81 -12.18
N PRO A 88 -6.01 -6.57 -12.07
CA PRO A 88 -5.18 -7.23 -11.08
C PRO A 88 -5.59 -6.86 -9.64
N VAL A 89 -5.26 -7.74 -8.70
CA VAL A 89 -5.40 -7.50 -7.27
C VAL A 89 -4.02 -7.50 -6.63
N GLN A 90 -3.70 -6.48 -5.84
CA GLN A 90 -2.46 -6.42 -5.07
C GLN A 90 -2.74 -6.42 -3.57
N TYR A 91 -1.77 -6.89 -2.78
CA TYR A 91 -1.78 -6.77 -1.33
C TYR A 91 -0.38 -7.03 -0.76
N GLU A 92 0.16 -6.08 0.03
CA GLU A 92 1.55 -6.17 0.54
C GLU A 92 1.68 -7.09 1.76
N GLY A 93 0.63 -7.18 2.59
CA GLY A 93 0.72 -7.80 3.90
C GLY A 93 1.25 -9.23 3.88
N GLY A 94 2.10 -9.55 4.86
CA GLY A 94 2.68 -10.89 5.02
C GLY A 94 3.83 -11.22 4.06
N GLY A 95 4.51 -10.20 3.53
CA GLY A 95 5.78 -10.37 2.81
C GLY A 95 5.74 -9.96 1.34
N ALA A 96 4.71 -9.25 0.89
CA ALA A 96 4.59 -8.60 -0.42
C ALA A 96 4.54 -9.49 -1.65
N ASN A 97 4.55 -10.82 -1.47
CA ASN A 97 4.53 -11.79 -2.56
C ASN A 97 3.69 -13.04 -2.25
N THR A 98 2.69 -12.91 -1.38
CA THR A 98 1.79 -14.00 -0.96
C THR A 98 0.90 -14.48 -2.12
N ALA A 99 0.03 -15.45 -1.85
CA ALA A 99 -0.96 -15.92 -2.82
C ALA A 99 -2.11 -14.92 -3.06
N ALA A 100 -2.26 -13.92 -2.20
CA ALA A 100 -3.32 -12.90 -2.28
C ALA A 100 -2.89 -11.67 -3.11
N THR A 101 -1.81 -11.76 -3.90
CA THR A 101 -1.34 -10.68 -4.76
C THR A 101 -0.87 -11.15 -6.14
N ASP A 102 -1.36 -10.47 -7.18
CA ASP A 102 -0.96 -10.64 -8.58
C ASP A 102 0.38 -9.92 -8.87
N ILE A 103 0.76 -8.97 -8.03
CA ILE A 103 1.92 -8.08 -8.19
C ILE A 103 2.81 -8.20 -6.95
N ILE A 104 4.12 -8.32 -7.13
CA ILE A 104 5.05 -8.20 -6.00
C ILE A 104 5.04 -6.72 -5.59
N CYS A 105 4.47 -6.39 -4.44
CA CYS A 105 4.17 -5.01 -4.10
C CYS A 105 4.75 -4.57 -2.76
N PRO A 106 6.08 -4.63 -2.55
CA PRO A 106 6.68 -4.33 -1.26
C PRO A 106 6.68 -2.85 -0.97
N MET A 107 6.57 -2.50 0.31
CA MET A 107 6.95 -1.18 0.82
C MET A 107 8.42 -1.16 1.23
N TYR A 108 9.15 -0.13 0.83
CA TYR A 108 10.54 0.21 1.24
C TYR A 108 11.62 -0.85 0.97
N ALA A 109 11.39 -1.76 0.03
CA ALA A 109 12.43 -2.64 -0.48
C ALA A 109 13.49 -1.83 -1.25
N ARG A 110 14.77 -1.97 -0.88
CA ARG A 110 15.87 -1.19 -1.48
C ARG A 110 16.23 -1.73 -2.87
N VAL A 111 16.92 -0.91 -3.65
CA VAL A 111 17.28 -1.30 -5.02
C VAL A 111 18.28 -2.45 -5.06
N ASP A 112 19.38 -2.36 -4.30
CA ASP A 112 20.50 -3.30 -4.35
C ASP A 112 20.82 -3.98 -3.01
N GLN A 113 20.05 -3.68 -1.95
CA GLN A 113 20.33 -4.15 -0.59
C GLN A 113 19.17 -4.95 -0.04
N ASP A 114 19.46 -6.18 0.40
CA ASP A 114 18.52 -7.02 1.10
C ASP A 114 18.31 -6.56 2.55
N GLN A 115 17.08 -6.71 3.04
CA GLN A 115 16.69 -6.53 4.43
C GLN A 115 16.01 -7.83 4.90
N PRO A 116 16.78 -8.84 5.34
CA PRO A 116 16.29 -10.20 5.57
C PRO A 116 15.60 -10.34 6.93
N PHE A 117 14.51 -9.61 7.13
CA PHE A 117 13.68 -9.75 8.33
C PHE A 117 13.10 -11.18 8.42
N PRO A 118 13.04 -11.78 9.62
CA PRO A 118 12.37 -13.07 9.81
C PRO A 118 10.93 -13.02 9.31
N ALA A 119 10.48 -14.10 8.66
CA ALA A 119 9.17 -14.29 8.04
C ALA A 119 8.83 -13.36 6.85
N VAL A 120 9.15 -12.06 6.92
CA VAL A 120 8.76 -11.05 5.92
C VAL A 120 9.96 -10.27 5.38
N PRO A 121 10.93 -10.94 4.72
CA PRO A 121 12.13 -10.29 4.21
C PRO A 121 11.78 -9.30 3.09
N LYS A 122 12.46 -8.15 3.08
CA LYS A 122 12.38 -7.17 1.98
C LYS A 122 13.65 -7.28 1.16
N TRP A 123 13.62 -8.10 0.12
CA TRP A 123 14.75 -8.31 -0.78
C TRP A 123 15.05 -7.08 -1.62
N SER A 124 16.29 -6.98 -2.13
CA SER A 124 16.59 -6.09 -3.25
C SER A 124 15.56 -6.29 -4.36
N ILE A 125 14.97 -5.22 -4.88
CA ILE A 125 13.93 -5.35 -5.92
C ILE A 125 14.45 -6.05 -7.19
N LYS A 126 15.74 -5.88 -7.50
CA LYS A 126 16.40 -6.58 -8.63
C LYS A 126 16.50 -8.08 -8.35
N LYS A 127 16.91 -8.46 -7.13
CA LYS A 127 17.01 -9.85 -6.69
C LYS A 127 15.63 -10.51 -6.63
N TRP A 128 14.62 -9.83 -6.09
CA TRP A 128 13.30 -10.38 -5.85
C TRP A 128 12.66 -10.94 -7.13
N LEU A 129 12.79 -10.23 -8.24
CA LEU A 129 12.32 -10.68 -9.56
C LEU A 129 12.93 -12.00 -10.04
N SER A 130 14.15 -12.31 -9.57
CA SER A 130 14.92 -13.49 -9.97
C SER A 130 14.82 -14.66 -8.96
N MET A 131 13.99 -14.53 -7.93
CA MET A 131 13.76 -15.61 -6.98
C MET A 131 13.18 -16.84 -7.71
N PRO A 132 13.58 -18.07 -7.32
CA PRO A 132 13.13 -19.28 -8.01
C PRO A 132 11.60 -19.35 -8.12
N GLY A 133 11.10 -19.50 -9.35
CA GLY A 133 9.66 -19.61 -9.64
C GLY A 133 8.90 -18.29 -9.72
N GLU A 134 9.52 -17.15 -9.43
CA GLU A 134 8.83 -15.85 -9.41
C GLU A 134 8.72 -15.24 -10.82
N GLN A 135 7.50 -15.01 -11.28
CA GLN A 135 7.18 -14.51 -12.64
C GLN A 135 6.39 -13.19 -12.64
N ARG A 136 5.89 -12.75 -11.48
CA ARG A 136 5.04 -11.55 -11.38
C ARG A 136 5.81 -10.26 -11.65
N PRO A 137 5.15 -9.17 -12.09
CA PRO A 137 5.75 -7.85 -12.06
C PRO A 137 5.98 -7.39 -10.61
N LEU A 138 6.85 -6.40 -10.43
CA LEU A 138 7.08 -5.73 -9.15
C LEU A 138 6.83 -4.23 -9.27
N ILE A 139 5.93 -3.73 -8.44
CA ILE A 139 5.59 -2.30 -8.29
C ILE A 139 5.55 -2.01 -6.81
N LEU A 140 6.46 -1.18 -6.29
CA LEU A 140 6.47 -0.88 -4.86
C LEU A 140 5.20 -0.14 -4.46
N CYS A 141 4.41 -0.67 -3.52
CA CYS A 141 3.24 0.06 -3.01
C CYS A 141 3.66 1.32 -2.25
N GLU A 142 4.89 1.34 -1.72
CA GLU A 142 5.51 2.49 -1.09
C GLU A 142 7.04 2.46 -1.29
N TYR A 143 7.64 3.58 -1.67
CA TYR A 143 9.10 3.74 -1.67
C TYR A 143 9.49 5.20 -1.49
N ALA A 144 10.80 5.44 -1.28
CA ALA A 144 11.37 6.79 -1.19
C ALA A 144 10.63 7.71 -0.20
N HIS A 145 10.50 7.24 1.05
CA HIS A 145 9.85 7.96 2.15
C HIS A 145 10.32 9.43 2.23
N ALA A 146 9.43 10.38 1.96
CA ALA A 146 9.73 11.79 1.68
C ALA A 146 9.58 12.71 2.91
N MET A 147 9.70 12.14 4.11
CA MET A 147 9.59 12.88 5.37
C MET A 147 10.77 13.84 5.58
N GLY A 148 10.49 15.14 5.67
CA GLY A 148 11.49 16.18 5.91
C GLY A 148 12.52 16.31 4.79
N ASN A 149 13.80 16.54 5.14
CA ASN A 149 14.89 16.55 4.16
C ASN A 149 15.30 15.12 3.79
N SER A 150 14.57 14.52 2.86
CA SER A 150 14.73 13.12 2.45
C SER A 150 14.95 12.98 0.93
N PHE A 151 14.44 11.91 0.32
CA PHE A 151 14.47 11.63 -1.12
C PHE A 151 15.86 11.34 -1.71
N GLY A 152 16.88 11.22 -0.85
CA GLY A 152 18.21 10.75 -1.22
C GLY A 152 18.17 9.36 -1.86
N GLY A 153 18.90 9.18 -2.96
CA GLY A 153 18.96 7.89 -3.67
C GLY A 153 17.78 7.59 -4.60
N PHE A 154 16.82 8.50 -4.76
CA PHE A 154 15.66 8.35 -5.66
C PHE A 154 16.05 7.97 -7.09
N ALA A 155 17.12 8.57 -7.62
CA ALA A 155 17.64 8.28 -8.96
C ALA A 155 18.01 6.80 -9.16
N LYS A 156 18.42 6.10 -8.09
CA LYS A 156 18.78 4.68 -8.14
C LYS A 156 17.56 3.79 -8.42
N TYR A 157 16.39 4.11 -7.83
CA TYR A 157 15.14 3.42 -8.14
C TYR A 157 14.77 3.60 -9.60
N TRP A 158 14.78 4.84 -10.09
CA TRP A 158 14.42 5.15 -11.48
C TRP A 158 15.35 4.54 -12.51
N GLN A 159 16.64 4.43 -12.20
CA GLN A 159 17.60 3.72 -13.05
C GLN A 159 17.22 2.22 -13.15
N ALA A 160 16.88 1.59 -12.03
CA ALA A 160 16.45 0.20 -12.00
C ALA A 160 15.10 0.00 -12.72
N PHE A 161 14.11 0.87 -12.49
CA PHE A 161 12.80 0.82 -13.16
C PHE A 161 12.93 0.91 -14.68
N ARG A 162 13.84 1.76 -15.19
CA ARG A 162 14.10 1.88 -16.63
C ARG A 162 14.87 0.70 -17.20
N GLN A 163 15.71 0.04 -16.40
CA GLN A 163 16.58 -1.04 -16.85
C GLN A 163 15.89 -2.42 -16.84
N TYR A 164 15.01 -2.68 -15.88
CA TYR A 164 14.42 -4.01 -15.67
C TYR A 164 12.93 -4.01 -16.06
N PRO A 165 12.52 -4.72 -17.12
CA PRO A 165 11.14 -4.66 -17.63
C PRO A 165 10.05 -5.03 -16.61
N ARG A 166 10.34 -5.95 -15.69
CA ARG A 166 9.40 -6.37 -14.63
C ARG A 166 9.39 -5.43 -13.42
N LEU A 167 10.30 -4.44 -13.33
CA LEU A 167 10.24 -3.37 -12.34
C LEU A 167 9.45 -2.20 -12.91
N GLN A 168 8.15 -2.16 -12.67
CA GLN A 168 7.24 -1.23 -13.35
C GLN A 168 6.98 0.07 -12.55
N GLY A 169 7.88 0.42 -11.63
CA GLY A 169 7.82 1.64 -10.84
C GLY A 169 7.41 1.40 -9.39
N GLY A 170 6.72 2.40 -8.81
CA GLY A 170 6.19 2.37 -7.46
C GLY A 170 5.57 3.70 -7.05
N PHE A 171 4.95 3.74 -5.88
CA PHE A 171 4.31 4.93 -5.32
C PHE A 171 5.20 5.55 -4.23
N VAL A 172 5.51 6.84 -4.36
CA VAL A 172 6.27 7.56 -3.34
C VAL A 172 5.42 7.67 -2.07
N TRP A 173 6.03 7.47 -0.91
CA TRP A 173 5.39 7.78 0.36
C TRP A 173 5.86 9.15 0.88
N ASP A 174 5.03 10.17 0.92
CA ASP A 174 3.68 10.28 0.36
C ASP A 174 3.49 11.66 -0.30
N TRP A 175 2.24 12.05 -0.56
CA TRP A 175 1.94 13.25 -1.34
C TRP A 175 2.02 14.55 -0.53
N VAL A 176 1.58 14.54 0.73
CA VAL A 176 1.36 15.76 1.51
C VAL A 176 1.53 15.50 3.01
N ASP A 177 2.25 16.40 3.68
CA ASP A 177 2.38 16.37 5.14
C ASP A 177 0.99 16.41 5.82
N GLN A 178 0.75 15.49 6.75
CA GLN A 178 -0.48 15.44 7.56
C GLN A 178 -0.44 16.41 8.76
N SER A 179 0.10 17.62 8.55
CA SER A 179 0.13 18.66 9.58
C SER A 179 -1.23 19.33 9.74
N LEU A 180 -1.58 19.74 10.96
CA LEU A 180 -2.81 20.47 11.26
C LEU A 180 -2.50 21.91 11.66
N THR A 181 -3.33 22.85 11.22
CA THR A 181 -3.14 24.25 11.62
C THR A 181 -3.56 24.46 13.07
N LYS A 182 -2.65 24.95 13.90
CA LYS A 182 -2.92 25.55 15.21
C LYS A 182 -2.64 27.04 15.20
N TYR A 183 -3.12 27.75 16.22
CA TYR A 183 -2.91 29.18 16.39
C TYR A 183 -2.22 29.43 17.74
N ASP A 184 -1.26 30.36 17.77
CA ASP A 184 -0.63 30.81 19.00
C ASP A 184 -1.52 31.83 19.76
N GLU A 185 -1.05 32.30 20.93
CA GLU A 185 -1.77 33.27 21.76
C GLU A 185 -2.06 34.61 21.05
N ASN A 186 -1.31 34.93 19.98
CA ASN A 186 -1.48 36.14 19.19
C ASN A 186 -2.34 35.90 17.93
N GLY A 187 -2.91 34.70 17.76
CA GLY A 187 -3.71 34.33 16.59
C GLY A 187 -2.89 34.02 15.33
N LYS A 188 -1.59 33.79 15.43
CA LYS A 188 -0.75 33.41 14.29
C LYS A 188 -0.84 31.90 14.05
N ALA A 189 -1.13 31.52 12.81
CA ALA A 189 -1.18 30.12 12.38
C ALA A 189 0.21 29.46 12.37
N TRP A 190 0.27 28.19 12.75
CA TRP A 190 1.45 27.32 12.68
C TRP A 190 1.06 25.86 12.41
N SER A 191 1.99 25.08 11.86
CA SER A 191 1.79 23.67 11.52
C SER A 191 2.12 22.77 12.70
N ALA A 192 1.11 22.05 13.20
CA ALA A 192 1.20 21.14 14.32
C ALA A 192 1.21 19.67 13.85
N TYR A 193 1.81 18.80 14.67
CA TYR A 193 1.87 17.34 14.44
C TYR A 193 1.49 16.57 15.73
N GLY A 194 1.69 15.25 15.75
CA GLY A 194 1.35 14.39 16.89
C GLY A 194 1.94 14.89 18.22
N GLY A 195 1.10 14.95 19.25
CA GLY A 195 1.44 15.47 20.58
C GLY A 195 1.14 16.96 20.77
N ASP A 196 1.08 17.76 19.71
CA ASP A 196 0.77 19.20 19.84
C ASP A 196 -0.67 19.48 20.29
N PHE A 197 -1.56 18.48 20.21
CA PHE A 197 -2.94 18.57 20.71
C PHE A 197 -3.14 17.90 22.08
N GLY A 198 -2.06 17.44 22.71
CA GLY A 198 -2.11 16.70 23.98
C GLY A 198 -2.48 15.22 23.84
N ASP A 199 -2.57 14.72 22.60
CA ASP A 199 -2.75 13.31 22.26
C ASP A 199 -1.57 12.46 22.75
N THR A 200 -1.88 11.38 23.48
CA THR A 200 -0.90 10.44 24.04
C THR A 200 -1.48 9.01 24.14
N PRO A 201 -0.76 7.98 23.67
CA PRO A 201 0.52 8.05 22.95
C PRO A 201 0.38 8.74 21.58
N ASN A 202 1.50 9.21 21.03
CA ASN A 202 1.61 9.76 19.67
C ASN A 202 2.96 9.38 19.03
N ASP A 203 3.05 9.47 17.70
CA ASP A 203 4.23 9.06 16.94
C ASP A 203 5.10 10.23 16.43
N ARG A 204 4.79 11.48 16.84
CA ARG A 204 5.47 12.75 16.47
C ARG A 204 5.88 12.86 14.98
N GLN A 205 6.66 13.88 14.66
CA GLN A 205 7.44 13.97 13.40
C GLN A 205 8.89 13.51 13.66
#